data_AF-A0A7W8QRR0-F1
#
_entry.id   AF-A0A7W8QRR0-F1
#
_cell.length_a   1.000
_cell.length_b   1.000
_cell.length_c   1.000
_cell.angle_alpha   90.00
_cell.angle_beta   90.00
_cell.angle_gamma   90.00
#
_symmetry.space_group_name_H-M   'P 1'
#
loop_
_entity.id
_entity.type
_entity.pdbx_description
1 polymer ?
#
loop_
_entity_poly.entity_id
_entity_poly.type
_entity_poly.pdbx_seq_one_letter_code
_entity_poly.pdbx_strand_id
1 'polypeptide(L)'
;MAGLPNLWAAAPRRVRWAAAAAAAVLLLVAVSVTAVLWAESSGPSAEAGPDDLFQAAPECGDVPAGVLDAALGEAALDGAERGLLEDSDGAVCTWTSVGAAEDGAPPRVLRVDFRALFTDRAGEVPGAEAAADALAALEPIQRGVSAVPELGGDARAWRATPAGETAEVAFRKDNLIVRVSYGGADGADGPPLGYQDARTAAVAAAEGIEAAI
;
A
#
# COMPACT_ATOMS: atom_id res chain seq x y z
N MET A 1 -6.34 71.39 -7.16
CA MET A 1 -6.51 69.94 -6.94
C MET A 1 -7.87 69.56 -7.51
N ALA A 2 -7.90 69.09 -8.76
CA ALA A 2 -9.12 68.59 -9.40
C ALA A 2 -9.07 67.07 -9.34
N GLY A 3 -10.05 66.45 -8.67
CA GLY A 3 -10.15 65.01 -8.53
C GLY A 3 -10.32 64.35 -9.89
N LEU A 4 -9.55 63.29 -10.14
CA LEU A 4 -9.68 62.45 -11.32
C LEU A 4 -11.15 61.98 -11.41
N PRO A 5 -11.88 62.26 -12.50
CA PRO A 5 -13.24 61.80 -12.65
C PRO A 5 -13.25 60.27 -12.67
N ASN A 6 -14.19 59.67 -11.93
CA ASN A 6 -14.41 58.23 -11.91
C ASN A 6 -14.83 57.76 -13.31
N LEU A 7 -13.84 57.38 -14.15
CA LEU A 7 -14.03 56.92 -15.53
C LEU A 7 -15.01 55.73 -15.63
N TRP A 8 -15.18 54.99 -14.53
CA TRP A 8 -16.17 53.93 -14.36
C TRP A 8 -17.63 54.41 -14.40
N ALA A 9 -17.93 55.62 -13.95
CA ALA A 9 -19.28 56.16 -13.93
C ALA A 9 -19.77 56.59 -15.32
N ALA A 10 -18.84 56.96 -16.22
CA ALA A 10 -19.13 57.46 -17.57
C ALA A 10 -19.19 56.36 -18.64
N ALA A 11 -18.85 55.11 -18.31
CA ALA A 11 -18.84 54.01 -19.28
C ALA A 11 -20.27 53.54 -19.64
N PRO A 12 -20.54 53.19 -20.92
CA PRO A 12 -21.84 52.67 -21.33
C PRO A 12 -22.20 51.41 -20.55
N ARG A 13 -23.48 51.25 -20.21
CA ARG A 13 -24.00 50.15 -19.37
C ARG A 13 -23.45 48.77 -19.82
N ARG A 14 -23.37 48.52 -21.13
CA ARG A 14 -22.85 47.26 -21.71
C ARG A 14 -21.37 47.01 -21.39
N VAL A 15 -20.53 48.05 -21.34
CA VAL A 15 -19.10 47.94 -20.98
C VAL A 15 -18.94 47.63 -19.50
N ARG A 16 -19.79 48.22 -18.64
CA ARG A 16 -19.81 47.95 -17.20
C ARG A 16 -20.28 46.52 -16.90
N TRP A 17 -21.27 46.02 -17.64
CA TRP A 17 -21.72 44.62 -17.54
C TRP A 17 -20.67 43.64 -18.04
N ALA A 18 -19.98 43.92 -19.15
CA ALA A 18 -18.89 43.09 -19.65
C ALA A 18 -17.71 43.03 -18.67
N ALA A 19 -17.33 44.16 -18.06
CA ALA A 19 -16.28 44.21 -17.06
C ALA A 19 -16.66 43.46 -15.77
N ALA A 20 -17.91 43.61 -15.30
CA ALA A 20 -18.41 42.87 -14.15
C ALA A 20 -18.47 41.36 -14.41
N ALA A 21 -18.89 40.94 -15.61
CA ALA A 21 -18.89 39.54 -16.02
C ALA A 21 -17.46 38.97 -16.08
N ALA A 22 -16.51 39.71 -16.67
CA ALA A 22 -15.11 39.30 -16.71
C ALA A 22 -14.50 39.17 -15.29
N ALA A 23 -14.79 40.12 -14.39
CA ALA A 23 -14.36 40.04 -13.00
C ALA A 23 -14.99 38.86 -12.26
N ALA A 24 -16.28 38.57 -12.49
CA ALA A 24 -16.95 37.42 -11.90
C ALA A 24 -16.37 36.08 -12.39
N VAL A 25 -16.04 35.98 -13.69
CA VAL A 25 -15.36 34.79 -14.24
C VAL A 25 -13.96 34.65 -13.63
N LEU A 26 -13.18 35.72 -13.53
CA LEU A 26 -11.86 35.68 -12.90
C LEU A 26 -11.93 35.25 -11.42
N LEU A 27 -12.92 35.74 -10.68
CA LEU A 27 -13.16 35.32 -9.29
C LEU A 27 -13.56 33.85 -9.21
N LEU A 28 -14.43 33.36 -10.10
CA LEU A 28 -14.81 31.95 -10.16
C LEU A 28 -13.60 31.06 -10.48
N VAL A 29 -12.75 31.47 -11.42
CA VAL A 29 -11.49 30.76 -11.74
C VAL A 29 -10.53 30.78 -10.55
N ALA A 30 -10.34 31.93 -9.90
CA ALA A 30 -9.47 32.01 -8.73
C ALA A 30 -9.97 31.11 -7.59
N VAL A 31 -11.27 31.13 -7.28
CA VAL A 31 -11.88 30.29 -6.24
C VAL A 31 -11.76 28.81 -6.57
N SER A 32 -11.97 28.42 -7.83
CA SER A 32 -11.82 27.02 -8.25
C SER A 32 -10.37 26.55 -8.21
N VAL A 33 -9.41 27.38 -8.64
CA VAL A 33 -7.98 27.06 -8.53
C VAL A 33 -7.55 26.97 -7.06
N THR A 34 -7.98 27.87 -6.18
CA THR A 34 -7.65 27.75 -4.75
C THR A 34 -8.33 26.56 -4.08
N ALA A 35 -9.55 26.21 -4.48
CA ALA A 35 -10.24 25.02 -3.97
C ALA A 35 -9.55 23.72 -4.41
N VAL A 36 -9.06 23.67 -5.66
CA VAL A 36 -8.27 22.52 -6.17
C VAL A 36 -6.93 22.43 -5.46
N LEU A 37 -6.20 23.53 -5.31
CA LEU A 37 -4.91 23.55 -4.58
C LEU A 37 -5.08 23.18 -3.09
N TRP A 38 -6.19 23.61 -2.47
CA TRP A 38 -6.51 23.23 -1.10
C TRP A 38 -6.89 21.76 -0.98
N ALA A 39 -7.65 21.23 -1.94
CA ALA A 39 -7.96 19.80 -2.05
C ALA A 39 -6.70 18.95 -2.33
N GLU A 40 -5.76 19.43 -3.16
CA GLU A 40 -4.45 18.79 -3.39
C GLU A 40 -3.59 18.83 -2.12
N SER A 41 -3.62 19.93 -1.36
CA SER A 41 -2.99 20.00 -0.03
C SER A 41 -3.70 19.16 1.04
N SER A 42 -4.86 18.58 0.71
CA SER A 42 -5.65 17.67 1.55
C SER A 42 -5.71 16.25 0.96
N GLY A 43 -4.98 15.97 -0.13
CA GLY A 43 -4.95 14.66 -0.77
C GLY A 43 -4.21 13.61 0.07
N PRO A 44 -4.12 12.34 -0.35
CA PRO A 44 -3.21 11.37 0.28
C PRO A 44 -1.82 11.98 0.47
N SER A 45 -1.15 11.84 1.63
CA SER A 45 0.27 12.23 1.72
C SER A 45 1.04 11.36 0.74
N ALA A 46 1.52 12.00 -0.34
CA ALA A 46 2.26 11.35 -1.40
C ALA A 46 3.74 11.13 -1.04
N GLU A 47 4.18 11.69 0.08
CA GLU A 47 5.57 11.70 0.53
C GLU A 47 5.61 11.32 2.00
N ALA A 48 6.66 10.59 2.37
CA ALA A 48 6.91 10.20 3.74
C ALA A 48 7.40 11.38 4.58
N GLY A 49 7.14 11.31 5.89
CA GLY A 49 7.70 12.22 6.87
C GLY A 49 9.22 12.08 6.99
N PRO A 50 9.90 13.10 7.57
CA PRO A 50 11.35 13.07 7.73
C PRO A 50 11.84 11.99 8.70
N ASP A 51 10.97 11.54 9.60
CA ASP A 51 11.27 10.51 10.61
C ASP A 51 10.80 9.11 10.19
N ASP A 52 10.12 8.98 9.05
CA ASP A 52 9.70 7.68 8.51
C ASP A 52 10.91 6.94 7.92
N LEU A 53 11.16 5.71 8.39
CA LEU A 53 12.30 4.92 7.91
C LEU A 53 12.15 4.55 6.42
N PHE A 54 10.96 4.09 6.04
CA PHE A 54 10.61 3.71 4.68
C PHE A 54 9.94 4.89 3.98
N GLN A 55 10.71 5.54 3.09
CA GLN A 55 10.26 6.67 2.27
C GLN A 55 9.35 6.26 1.11
N ALA A 56 9.32 4.96 0.79
CA ALA A 56 8.45 4.32 -0.18
C ALA A 56 8.33 2.82 0.16
N ALA A 57 7.30 2.15 -0.34
CA ALA A 57 7.21 0.69 -0.20
C ALA A 57 8.30 0.01 -1.05
N PRO A 58 8.92 -1.09 -0.54
CA PRO A 58 9.76 -1.96 -1.34
C PRO A 58 9.05 -2.46 -2.60
N GLU A 59 9.82 -2.69 -3.65
CA GLU A 59 9.36 -3.22 -4.92
C GLU A 59 9.47 -4.75 -4.96
N CYS A 60 8.81 -5.38 -5.94
CA CYS A 60 8.90 -6.83 -6.12
C CYS A 60 10.33 -7.32 -6.38
N GLY A 61 11.19 -6.46 -6.95
CA GLY A 61 12.61 -6.76 -7.16
C GLY A 61 13.45 -6.74 -5.88
N ASP A 62 12.93 -6.17 -4.79
CA ASP A 62 13.62 -6.10 -3.50
C ASP A 62 13.43 -7.40 -2.68
N VAL A 63 12.50 -8.27 -3.07
CA VAL A 63 12.36 -9.61 -2.47
C VAL A 63 13.58 -10.46 -2.86
N PRO A 64 14.37 -10.96 -1.90
CA PRO A 64 15.60 -11.68 -2.22
C PRO A 64 15.35 -12.93 -3.06
N ALA A 65 16.15 -13.14 -4.11
CA ALA A 65 16.04 -14.33 -4.95
C ALA A 65 16.14 -15.64 -4.16
N GLY A 66 17.01 -15.69 -3.14
CA GLY A 66 17.14 -16.86 -2.27
C GLY A 66 15.87 -17.18 -1.46
N VAL A 67 15.03 -16.19 -1.17
CA VAL A 67 13.72 -16.40 -0.55
C VAL A 67 12.75 -17.02 -1.56
N LEU A 68 12.73 -16.50 -2.78
CA LEU A 68 11.90 -17.04 -3.86
C LEU A 68 12.28 -18.47 -4.21
N ASP A 69 13.58 -18.74 -4.37
CA ASP A 69 14.10 -20.08 -4.68
C ASP A 69 13.78 -21.08 -3.56
N ALA A 70 13.89 -20.67 -2.29
CA ALA A 70 13.56 -21.53 -1.15
C ALA A 70 12.06 -21.82 -1.03
N ALA A 71 11.20 -20.84 -1.35
CA ALA A 71 9.76 -20.98 -1.23
C ALA A 71 9.12 -21.68 -2.43
N LEU A 72 9.59 -21.40 -3.64
CA LEU A 72 8.93 -21.78 -4.89
C LEU A 72 9.82 -22.60 -5.84
N GLY A 73 11.12 -22.69 -5.58
CA GLY A 73 12.07 -23.20 -6.58
C GLY A 73 12.13 -22.23 -7.77
N GLU A 74 12.01 -22.76 -8.99
CA GLU A 74 11.83 -21.90 -10.15
C GLU A 74 10.45 -21.21 -10.09
N ALA A 75 10.42 -19.89 -10.23
CA ALA A 75 9.18 -19.11 -10.15
C ALA A 75 9.08 -18.05 -11.24
N ALA A 76 7.85 -17.77 -11.66
CA ALA A 76 7.52 -16.64 -12.53
C ALA A 76 6.79 -15.57 -11.72
N LEU A 77 7.11 -14.30 -11.98
CA LEU A 77 6.35 -13.16 -11.45
C LEU A 77 5.08 -13.00 -12.29
N ASP A 78 3.92 -13.22 -11.68
CA ASP A 78 2.61 -13.13 -12.33
C ASP A 78 2.00 -11.73 -12.23
N GLY A 79 2.31 -11.02 -11.14
CA GLY A 79 1.73 -9.71 -10.86
C GLY A 79 2.66 -8.84 -10.03
N ALA A 80 2.77 -7.58 -10.44
CA ALA A 80 3.47 -6.52 -9.73
C ALA A 80 2.61 -5.26 -9.81
N GLU A 81 1.84 -5.03 -8.75
CA GLU A 81 0.98 -3.86 -8.62
C GLU A 81 1.63 -2.86 -7.66
N ARG A 82 1.51 -1.57 -7.96
CA ARG A 82 1.93 -0.49 -7.07
C ARG A 82 0.87 0.60 -7.07
N GLY A 83 0.63 1.21 -5.92
CA GLY A 83 -0.32 2.29 -5.81
C GLY A 83 -0.08 3.16 -4.59
N LEU A 84 -0.24 4.47 -4.79
CA LEU A 84 -0.34 5.41 -3.70
C LEU A 84 -1.73 5.31 -3.06
N LEU A 85 -1.75 5.33 -1.74
CA LEU A 85 -2.94 5.32 -0.90
C LEU A 85 -2.89 6.54 0.04
N GLU A 86 -3.97 6.76 0.78
CA GLU A 86 -3.98 7.78 1.85
C GLU A 86 -2.86 7.48 2.85
N ASP A 87 -1.97 8.46 2.97
CA ASP A 87 -0.77 8.46 3.81
C ASP A 87 0.01 7.13 3.72
N SER A 88 0.10 6.55 2.52
CA SER A 88 0.87 5.33 2.30
C SER A 88 1.25 5.09 0.84
N ASP A 89 2.33 4.35 0.66
CA ASP A 89 2.70 3.71 -0.60
C ASP A 89 2.61 2.19 -0.43
N GLY A 90 2.14 1.51 -1.46
CA GLY A 90 1.91 0.07 -1.41
C GLY A 90 2.35 -0.64 -2.68
N ALA A 91 2.91 -1.84 -2.51
CA ALA A 91 3.27 -2.73 -3.60
C ALA A 91 2.75 -4.15 -3.31
N VAL A 92 2.23 -4.82 -4.33
CA VAL A 92 1.71 -6.19 -4.24
C VAL A 92 2.38 -7.02 -5.30
N CYS A 93 3.04 -8.09 -4.87
CA CYS A 93 3.83 -8.95 -5.71
C CYS A 93 3.32 -10.37 -5.61
N THR A 94 3.13 -11.04 -6.74
CA THR A 94 2.64 -12.42 -6.80
C THR A 94 3.53 -13.25 -7.71
N TRP A 95 4.04 -14.36 -7.19
CA TRP A 95 4.82 -15.34 -7.92
C TRP A 95 4.18 -16.70 -7.85
N THR A 96 4.27 -17.45 -8.96
CA THR A 96 3.87 -18.85 -9.03
C THR A 96 5.05 -19.72 -9.41
N SER A 97 5.20 -20.86 -8.75
CA SER A 97 6.20 -21.87 -9.10
C SER A 97 5.99 -22.39 -10.53
N VAL A 98 7.06 -22.49 -11.31
CA VAL A 98 7.07 -23.09 -12.66
C VAL A 98 7.67 -24.49 -12.61
N GLY A 99 7.39 -25.33 -13.60
CA GLY A 99 7.93 -26.70 -13.70
C GLY A 99 7.31 -27.72 -12.72
N ALA A 100 6.65 -27.28 -11.64
CA ALA A 100 6.05 -28.15 -10.63
C ALA A 100 5.13 -29.25 -11.21
N ALA A 101 4.36 -28.90 -12.26
CA ALA A 101 3.45 -29.85 -12.93
C ALA A 101 4.18 -30.99 -13.65
N GLU A 102 5.40 -30.76 -14.14
CA GLU A 102 6.22 -31.80 -14.79
C GLU A 102 6.74 -32.83 -13.77
N ASP A 103 6.94 -32.39 -12.53
CA ASP A 103 7.32 -33.22 -11.38
C ASP A 103 6.11 -33.81 -10.61
N GLY A 104 4.89 -33.57 -11.09
CA GLY A 104 3.65 -34.03 -10.46
C GLY A 104 3.26 -33.26 -9.18
N ALA A 105 3.89 -32.13 -8.91
CA ALA A 105 3.56 -31.24 -7.79
C ALA A 105 2.60 -30.13 -8.26
N PRO A 106 1.51 -29.83 -7.51
CA PRO A 106 0.65 -28.70 -7.84
C PRO A 106 1.42 -27.37 -7.70
N PRO A 107 1.17 -26.37 -8.57
CA PRO A 107 1.78 -25.05 -8.45
C PRO A 107 1.54 -24.39 -7.09
N ARG A 108 2.56 -23.68 -6.60
CA ARG A 108 2.57 -22.91 -5.36
C ARG A 108 2.61 -21.43 -5.68
N VAL A 109 1.95 -20.63 -4.85
CA VAL A 109 1.85 -19.19 -5.01
C VAL A 109 2.40 -18.53 -3.76
N LEU A 110 3.33 -17.59 -3.95
CA LEU A 110 3.79 -16.66 -2.92
C LEU A 110 3.29 -15.27 -3.30
N ARG A 111 2.58 -14.62 -2.38
CA ARG A 111 2.19 -13.22 -2.54
C ARG A 111 2.72 -12.39 -1.37
N VAL A 112 3.34 -11.27 -1.69
CA VAL A 112 3.90 -10.31 -0.73
C VAL A 112 3.24 -8.96 -0.95
N ASP A 113 2.58 -8.43 0.07
CA ASP A 113 2.03 -7.09 0.10
C ASP A 113 2.89 -6.21 1.03
N PHE A 114 3.54 -5.20 0.47
CA PHE A 114 4.26 -4.15 1.17
C PHE A 114 3.36 -2.93 1.32
N ARG A 115 3.35 -2.31 2.51
CA ARG A 115 2.67 -1.04 2.73
C ARG A 115 3.48 -0.16 3.67
N ALA A 116 4.14 0.86 3.11
CA ALA A 116 4.79 1.91 3.88
C ALA A 116 3.75 2.95 4.27
N LEU A 117 3.47 3.09 5.56
CA LEU A 117 2.58 4.10 6.11
C LEU A 117 3.39 5.33 6.44
N PHE A 118 2.95 6.48 5.97
CA PHE A 118 3.62 7.74 6.17
C PHE A 118 3.05 8.45 7.39
N THR A 119 3.90 9.24 8.03
CA THR A 119 3.46 10.22 9.01
C THR A 119 2.42 11.13 8.36
N ASP A 120 1.31 11.35 9.06
CA ASP A 120 0.23 12.14 8.51
C ASP A 120 0.68 13.58 8.19
N ARG A 121 -0.08 14.27 7.32
CA ARG A 121 0.28 15.63 6.90
C ARG A 121 0.35 16.62 8.07
N ALA A 122 -0.39 16.38 9.14
CA ALA A 122 -0.38 17.23 10.33
C ALA A 122 0.88 17.02 11.19
N GLY A 123 1.60 15.91 10.98
CA GLY A 123 2.70 15.47 11.84
C GLY A 123 2.20 14.98 13.21
N GLU A 124 0.91 14.66 13.33
CA GLU A 124 0.27 14.27 14.58
C GLU A 124 0.37 12.77 14.82
N VAL A 125 0.20 11.96 13.76
CA VAL A 125 0.32 10.51 13.79
C VAL A 125 1.59 10.08 13.04
N PRO A 126 2.63 9.59 13.74
CA PRO A 126 3.82 9.03 13.12
C PRO A 126 3.51 7.79 12.28
N GLY A 127 4.21 7.60 11.15
CA GLY A 127 4.01 6.45 10.27
C GLY A 127 4.21 5.10 10.98
N ALA A 128 5.16 5.02 11.91
CA ALA A 128 5.41 3.83 12.73
C ALA A 128 4.25 3.49 13.69
N GLU A 129 3.53 4.49 14.19
CA GLU A 129 2.33 4.31 15.01
C GLU A 129 1.16 3.88 14.14
N ALA A 130 0.96 4.52 12.98
CA ALA A 130 -0.03 4.11 12.00
C ALA A 130 0.17 2.65 11.54
N ALA A 131 1.42 2.21 11.35
CA ALA A 131 1.77 0.83 11.02
C ALA A 131 1.45 -0.16 12.14
N ALA A 132 1.71 0.22 13.40
CA ALA A 132 1.33 -0.60 14.54
C ALA A 132 -0.20 -0.77 14.63
N ASP A 133 -0.95 0.31 14.47
CA ASP A 133 -2.42 0.31 14.52
C ASP A 133 -3.03 -0.49 13.37
N ALA A 134 -2.51 -0.31 12.16
CA ALA A 134 -2.99 -1.05 10.99
C ALA A 134 -2.69 -2.55 11.09
N LEU A 135 -1.57 -2.97 11.68
CA LEU A 135 -1.29 -4.38 11.98
C LEU A 135 -2.24 -4.92 13.04
N ALA A 136 -2.48 -4.17 14.12
CA ALA A 136 -3.41 -4.56 15.18
C ALA A 136 -4.86 -4.69 14.68
N ALA A 137 -5.28 -3.85 13.72
CA ALA A 137 -6.59 -3.92 13.10
C ALA A 137 -6.85 -5.22 12.29
N LEU A 138 -5.81 -6.01 12.00
CA LEU A 138 -5.96 -7.33 11.37
C LEU A 138 -6.42 -8.42 12.36
N GLU A 139 -6.24 -8.23 13.68
CA GLU A 139 -6.57 -9.24 14.72
C GLU A 139 -8.07 -9.62 14.81
N PRO A 140 -9.05 -8.69 14.76
CA PRO A 140 -10.46 -9.03 14.99
C PRO A 140 -11.11 -9.90 13.91
N ILE A 141 -10.46 -10.07 12.75
CA ILE A 141 -11.07 -10.65 11.55
C ILE A 141 -10.73 -12.15 11.41
N GLN A 142 -9.67 -12.64 12.06
CA GLN A 142 -9.07 -13.93 11.71
C GLN A 142 -9.17 -14.97 12.85
N ARG A 143 -9.64 -16.19 12.54
CA ARG A 143 -9.62 -17.33 13.47
C ARG A 143 -8.30 -18.10 13.35
N GLY A 144 -7.78 -18.61 14.47
CA GLY A 144 -6.56 -19.42 14.47
C GLY A 144 -5.27 -18.61 14.33
N VAL A 145 -5.31 -17.35 14.77
CA VAL A 145 -4.14 -16.46 14.84
C VAL A 145 -3.12 -17.05 15.81
N SER A 146 -1.86 -17.07 15.39
CA SER A 146 -0.70 -17.49 16.18
C SER A 146 0.37 -16.42 16.13
N ALA A 147 1.09 -16.20 17.24
CA ALA A 147 2.25 -15.33 17.24
C ALA A 147 3.40 -15.93 16.41
N VAL A 148 4.23 -15.06 15.84
CA VAL A 148 5.48 -15.41 15.14
C VAL A 148 6.62 -14.62 15.77
N PRO A 149 7.09 -14.99 16.96
CA PRO A 149 8.03 -14.18 17.75
C PRO A 149 9.35 -13.89 17.04
N GLU A 150 9.73 -14.72 16.06
CA GLU A 150 10.93 -14.58 15.23
C GLU A 150 10.91 -13.28 14.40
N LEU A 151 9.71 -12.78 14.05
CA LEU A 151 9.48 -11.56 13.27
C LEU A 151 9.12 -10.34 14.15
N GLY A 152 9.31 -10.45 15.47
CA GLY A 152 8.96 -9.42 16.44
C GLY A 152 7.64 -9.67 17.19
N GLY A 153 7.45 -8.94 18.29
CA GLY A 153 6.35 -9.18 19.24
C GLY A 153 4.94 -9.00 18.67
N ASP A 154 4.81 -8.22 17.60
CA ASP A 154 3.53 -7.88 16.96
C ASP A 154 3.22 -8.79 15.76
N ALA A 155 4.16 -9.64 15.33
CA ALA A 155 3.98 -10.49 14.17
C ALA A 155 3.00 -11.65 14.43
N ARG A 156 2.20 -11.96 13.42
CA ARG A 156 1.09 -12.92 13.51
C ARG A 156 0.98 -13.76 12.25
N ALA A 157 0.49 -14.99 12.41
CA ALA A 157 0.18 -15.91 11.31
C ALA A 157 -1.22 -16.51 11.46
N TRP A 158 -1.96 -16.62 10.36
CA TRP A 158 -3.33 -17.14 10.31
C TRP A 158 -3.64 -17.81 8.95
N ARG A 159 -4.83 -18.40 8.84
CA ARG A 159 -5.37 -18.89 7.56
C ARG A 159 -5.97 -17.74 6.78
N ALA A 160 -5.56 -17.52 5.53
CA ALA A 160 -6.10 -16.44 4.69
C ALA A 160 -7.62 -16.52 4.50
N THR A 161 -8.18 -17.75 4.50
CA THR A 161 -9.64 -17.98 4.53
C THR A 161 -10.00 -19.06 5.56
N PRO A 162 -11.21 -19.03 6.17
CA PRO A 162 -11.58 -19.98 7.23
C PRO A 162 -11.53 -21.46 6.82
N ALA A 163 -11.73 -21.75 5.53
CA ALA A 163 -11.71 -23.10 4.96
C ALA A 163 -10.50 -23.36 4.06
N GLY A 164 -9.61 -22.39 3.89
CA GLY A 164 -8.46 -22.48 2.99
C GLY A 164 -7.22 -23.04 3.66
N GLU A 165 -6.31 -23.53 2.83
CA GLU A 165 -4.99 -24.03 3.25
C GLU A 165 -3.87 -22.99 3.04
N THR A 166 -4.18 -21.84 2.47
CA THR A 166 -3.27 -20.71 2.36
C THR A 166 -3.01 -20.11 3.75
N ALA A 167 -1.74 -19.98 4.10
CA ALA A 167 -1.32 -19.27 5.29
C ALA A 167 -0.93 -17.83 4.95
N GLU A 168 -1.20 -16.93 5.87
CA GLU A 168 -0.77 -15.54 5.80
C GLU A 168 -0.01 -15.19 7.09
N VAL A 169 1.10 -14.47 6.92
CA VAL A 169 1.94 -13.93 7.99
C VAL A 169 2.01 -12.42 7.79
N ALA A 170 1.81 -11.66 8.86
CA ALA A 170 2.03 -10.22 8.83
C ALA A 170 2.98 -9.82 9.95
N PHE A 171 3.89 -8.91 9.62
CA PHE A 171 4.79 -8.27 10.55
C PHE A 171 4.98 -6.80 10.15
N ARG A 172 5.62 -6.04 11.03
CA ARG A 172 5.98 -4.66 10.76
C ARG A 172 7.46 -4.42 11.03
N LYS A 173 8.02 -3.46 10.30
CA LYS A 173 9.34 -2.90 10.55
C LYS A 173 9.21 -1.38 10.45
N ASP A 174 9.32 -0.71 11.60
CA ASP A 174 9.07 0.74 11.69
C ASP A 174 7.70 1.11 11.08
N ASN A 175 7.68 1.99 10.09
CA ASN A 175 6.49 2.44 9.35
C ASN A 175 6.06 1.53 8.18
N LEU A 176 6.70 0.37 7.99
CA LEU A 176 6.35 -0.62 6.95
C LEU A 176 5.58 -1.81 7.54
N ILE A 177 4.47 -2.17 6.91
CA ILE A 177 3.79 -3.46 7.09
C ILE A 177 4.15 -4.38 5.93
N VAL A 178 4.46 -5.63 6.25
CA VAL A 178 4.68 -6.69 5.26
C VAL A 178 3.69 -7.81 5.53
N ARG A 179 2.93 -8.21 4.52
CA ARG A 179 2.06 -9.39 4.56
C ARG A 179 2.54 -10.40 3.53
N VAL A 180 2.80 -11.62 3.98
CA VAL A 180 3.27 -12.73 3.16
C VAL A 180 2.21 -13.82 3.20
N SER A 181 1.69 -14.18 2.04
CA SER A 181 0.76 -15.28 1.88
C SER A 181 1.36 -16.37 1.01
N TYR A 182 1.18 -17.62 1.43
CA TYR A 182 1.69 -18.78 0.72
C TYR A 182 0.65 -19.89 0.69
N GLY A 183 0.45 -20.49 -0.48
CA GLY A 183 -0.56 -21.51 -0.71
C GLY A 183 -0.38 -22.26 -2.02
N GLY A 184 -1.29 -23.21 -2.28
CA GLY A 184 -1.41 -23.82 -3.61
C GLY A 184 -2.22 -22.93 -4.54
N ALA A 185 -1.97 -23.01 -5.85
CA ALA A 185 -2.83 -22.38 -6.85
C ALA A 185 -4.25 -22.98 -6.80
N ASP A 186 -5.26 -22.12 -6.81
CA ASP A 186 -6.66 -22.54 -6.78
C ASP A 186 -6.99 -23.42 -7.99
N GLY A 187 -7.63 -24.57 -7.74
CA GLY A 187 -8.05 -25.49 -8.80
C GLY A 187 -6.92 -26.27 -9.49
N ALA A 188 -5.70 -26.26 -8.94
CA ALA A 188 -4.62 -27.09 -9.42
C ALA A 188 -4.88 -28.59 -9.16
N ASP A 189 -4.52 -29.42 -10.14
CA ASP A 189 -4.56 -30.87 -9.99
C ASP A 189 -3.49 -31.36 -9.00
N GLY A 190 -3.87 -32.30 -8.13
CA GLY A 190 -2.97 -32.99 -7.19
C GLY A 190 -3.31 -32.75 -5.71
N PRO A 191 -2.49 -33.30 -4.79
CA PRO A 191 -2.79 -33.23 -3.37
C PRO A 191 -2.67 -31.78 -2.85
N PRO A 192 -3.66 -31.30 -2.07
CA PRO A 192 -3.61 -29.95 -1.53
C PRO A 192 -2.41 -29.79 -0.59
N LEU A 193 -1.81 -28.60 -0.60
CA LEU A 193 -0.85 -28.22 0.43
C LEU A 193 -1.60 -28.12 1.76
N GLY A 194 -1.10 -28.72 2.83
CA GLY A 194 -1.69 -28.54 4.16
C GLY A 194 -1.31 -27.18 4.74
N TYR A 195 -2.21 -26.55 5.49
CA TYR A 195 -1.95 -25.25 6.12
C TYR A 195 -0.70 -25.18 6.98
N GLN A 196 -0.32 -26.25 7.68
CA GLN A 196 0.90 -26.20 8.52
C GLN A 196 2.17 -26.07 7.66
N ASP A 197 2.19 -26.74 6.51
CA ASP A 197 3.28 -26.62 5.53
C ASP A 197 3.25 -25.22 4.90
N ALA A 198 2.05 -24.74 4.56
CA ALA A 198 1.88 -23.40 4.01
C ALA A 198 2.34 -22.30 4.99
N ARG A 199 1.98 -22.45 6.27
CA ARG A 199 2.40 -21.55 7.35
C ARG A 199 3.91 -21.57 7.54
N THR A 200 4.51 -22.75 7.52
CA THR A 200 5.96 -22.90 7.67
C THR A 200 6.69 -22.18 6.53
N ALA A 201 6.24 -22.35 5.29
CA ALA A 201 6.80 -21.65 4.14
C ALA A 201 6.57 -20.13 4.19
N ALA A 202 5.37 -19.67 4.57
CA ALA A 202 5.07 -18.25 4.73
C ALA A 202 5.94 -17.58 5.80
N VAL A 203 6.15 -18.24 6.95
CA VAL A 203 7.02 -17.73 8.03
C VAL A 203 8.48 -17.66 7.57
N ALA A 204 8.99 -18.73 6.95
CA ALA A 204 10.37 -18.74 6.44
C ALA A 204 10.60 -17.66 5.38
N ALA A 205 9.64 -17.44 4.47
CA ALA A 205 9.73 -16.37 3.49
C ALA A 205 9.70 -14.99 4.15
N ALA A 206 8.82 -14.78 5.14
CA ALA A 206 8.74 -13.54 5.89
C ALA A 206 10.03 -13.24 6.67
N GLU A 207 10.67 -14.24 7.29
CA GLU A 207 11.97 -14.09 7.99
C GLU A 207 13.07 -13.67 7.01
N GLY A 208 13.12 -14.30 5.84
CA GLY A 208 14.08 -13.95 4.81
C GLY A 208 13.88 -12.55 4.23
N ILE A 209 12.62 -12.10 4.12
CA ILE A 209 12.30 -10.72 3.72
C ILE A 209 12.68 -9.73 4.81
N GLU A 210 12.32 -9.98 6.07
CA GLU A 210 12.63 -9.12 7.21
C GLU A 210 14.13 -8.86 7.33
N ALA A 211 14.95 -9.90 7.14
CA ALA A 211 16.41 -9.80 7.20
C ALA A 211 17.04 -8.99 6.05
N ALA A 212 16.30 -8.75 4.96
CA ALA A 212 16.76 -8.04 3.78
C ALA A 212 16.32 -6.57 3.72
N ILE A 213 15.27 -6.22 4.47
CA ILE A 213 14.80 -4.84 4.68
C ILE A 213 15.36 -4.25 5.98
#